data_AF-A0A3N1Y3S8-F1
#
_entry.id   AF-A0A3N1Y3S8-F1
#
_cell.length_a   1.000
_cell.length_b   1.000
_cell.length_c   1.000
_cell.angle_alpha   90.00
_cell.angle_beta   90.00
_cell.angle_gamma   90.00
#
_symmetry.space_group_name_H-M   'P 1'
#
loop_
_entity.id
_entity.type
_entity.pdbx_description
1 polymer ?
#
loop_
_entity_poly.entity_id
_entity_poly.type
_entity_poly.pdbx_seq_one_letter_code
_entity_poly.pdbx_strand_id
1 'polypeptide(L)'
;MTGAPPDVSIHHLRAITNESTVELPDRVVEILAAVGPDTDVLVSDVSARSFAAATRRSYSKQEPNLVPFINSLQALGDELVLICQVEHGDELVTAVVRATDRSLVAATAIDRSVGIVHITVQELCARLRASNAPGVELALEVASQCLADDRVRIFEQGALSTARTVLTKYTMAAEKGFDVRGLDGFAGALVPLGDEQPGFCIVQADTSVGITAFTPGNADVVAAMGIGGLSLHSETTEETG
;
A
#
# COMPACT_ATOMS: atom_id res chain seq x y z
N MET A 1 21.20 18.97 -7.34
CA MET A 1 22.23 17.92 -7.33
C MET A 1 21.97 17.03 -6.12
N THR A 2 21.12 16.03 -6.28
CA THR A 2 20.84 15.01 -5.26
C THR A 2 21.88 13.90 -5.45
N GLY A 3 22.94 13.92 -4.62
CA GLY A 3 23.81 12.76 -4.51
C GLY A 3 22.99 11.56 -4.04
N ALA A 4 23.33 10.35 -4.49
CA ALA A 4 22.68 9.14 -4.00
C ALA A 4 22.68 9.16 -2.46
N PRO A 5 21.55 8.83 -1.80
CA PRO A 5 21.50 8.77 -0.35
C PRO A 5 22.62 7.82 0.14
N PRO A 6 23.39 8.21 1.16
CA PRO A 6 24.48 7.38 1.65
C PRO A 6 23.92 6.07 2.20
N ASP A 7 24.68 5.00 1.95
CA ASP A 7 24.31 3.63 2.23
C ASP A 7 24.16 3.39 3.74
N VAL A 8 22.92 3.34 4.23
CA VAL A 8 22.61 2.98 5.61
C VAL A 8 22.42 1.46 5.64
N SER A 9 23.32 0.75 6.32
CA SER A 9 23.23 -0.71 6.43
C SER A 9 22.46 -1.16 7.66
N ILE A 10 22.07 -2.43 7.68
CA ILE A 10 21.42 -3.03 8.85
C ILE A 10 22.33 -3.00 10.09
N HIS A 11 23.65 -3.12 9.91
CA HIS A 11 24.62 -2.97 10.99
C HIS A 11 24.60 -1.56 11.60
N HIS A 12 24.48 -0.53 10.75
CA HIS A 12 24.33 0.84 11.22
C HIS A 12 23.04 1.01 12.02
N LEU A 13 21.91 0.52 11.50
CA LEU A 13 20.62 0.59 12.19
C LEU A 13 20.64 -0.10 13.56
N ARG A 14 21.25 -1.29 13.66
CA ARG A 14 21.44 -1.99 14.93
C ARG A 14 22.28 -1.19 15.92
N ALA A 15 23.37 -0.58 15.46
CA ALA A 15 24.24 0.22 16.33
C ALA A 15 23.48 1.42 16.91
N ILE A 16 22.85 2.23 16.04
CA ILE A 16 22.16 3.45 16.48
C ILE A 16 20.89 3.17 17.29
N THR A 17 20.28 2.00 17.15
CA THR A 17 19.12 1.58 17.97
C THR A 17 19.57 1.12 19.35
N ASN A 18 20.64 0.34 19.44
CA ASN A 18 21.20 -0.13 20.73
C ASN A 18 21.80 1.01 21.57
N GLU A 19 22.40 2.02 20.92
CA GLU A 19 23.02 3.17 21.59
C GLU A 19 22.04 4.32 21.82
N SER A 20 20.79 4.19 21.36
CA SER A 20 19.80 5.27 21.43
C SER A 20 19.30 5.52 22.84
N THR A 21 19.02 6.78 23.15
CA THR A 21 18.16 7.16 24.29
C THR A 21 16.70 7.34 23.88
N VAL A 22 16.36 7.14 22.60
CA VAL A 22 14.98 7.21 22.11
C VAL A 22 14.25 5.96 22.59
N GLU A 23 13.06 6.15 23.16
CA GLU A 23 12.19 5.04 23.52
C GLU A 23 11.63 4.39 22.25
N LEU A 24 11.95 3.11 22.04
CA LEU A 24 11.56 2.35 20.86
C LEU A 24 10.55 1.27 21.25
N PRO A 25 9.58 0.93 20.37
CA PRO A 25 8.79 -0.27 20.56
C PRO A 25 9.69 -1.51 20.59
N ASP A 26 9.47 -2.41 21.56
CA ASP A 26 10.24 -3.67 21.70
C ASP A 26 10.33 -4.42 20.38
N ARG A 27 9.24 -4.41 19.60
CA ARG A 27 9.16 -5.10 18.32
C ARG A 27 10.16 -4.60 17.27
N VAL A 28 10.51 -3.30 17.29
CA VAL A 28 11.57 -2.75 16.41
C VAL A 28 12.90 -3.42 16.73
N VAL A 29 13.24 -3.51 18.01
CA VAL A 29 14.51 -4.08 18.48
C VAL A 29 14.58 -5.57 18.15
N GLU A 30 13.48 -6.30 18.38
CA GLU A 30 13.36 -7.72 18.04
C GLU A 30 13.56 -7.99 16.55
N ILE A 31 12.85 -7.27 15.67
CA ILE A 31 12.95 -7.47 14.22
C ILE A 31 14.35 -7.14 13.72
N LEU A 32 14.92 -6.00 14.14
CA LEU A 32 16.26 -5.62 13.74
C LEU A 32 17.31 -6.62 14.22
N ALA A 33 17.12 -7.25 15.39
CA ALA A 33 17.99 -8.33 15.85
C ALA A 33 17.83 -9.63 15.03
N ALA A 34 16.62 -9.93 14.54
CA ALA A 34 16.29 -11.18 13.85
C ALA A 34 16.67 -11.22 12.36
N VAL A 35 16.70 -10.07 11.66
CA VAL A 35 17.03 -10.03 10.22
C VAL A 35 18.49 -10.43 9.93
N GLY A 36 18.80 -10.79 8.69
CA GLY A 36 20.17 -11.15 8.29
C GLY A 36 21.11 -9.93 8.30
N PRO A 37 22.43 -10.13 8.42
CA PRO A 37 23.41 -9.04 8.27
C PRO A 37 23.45 -8.47 6.84
N ASP A 38 23.00 -9.25 5.85
CA ASP A 38 22.94 -8.85 4.45
C ASP A 38 21.53 -8.40 4.02
N THR A 39 20.63 -8.15 4.98
CA THR A 39 19.28 -7.65 4.66
C THR A 39 19.36 -6.22 4.16
N ASP A 40 18.75 -5.98 2.99
CA ASP A 40 18.68 -4.66 2.37
C ASP A 40 17.91 -3.66 3.24
N VAL A 41 18.39 -2.42 3.26
CA VAL A 41 17.72 -1.29 3.89
C VAL A 41 17.32 -0.33 2.79
N LEU A 42 16.01 -0.13 2.61
CA LEU A 42 15.53 0.90 1.70
C LEU A 42 15.67 2.27 2.36
N VAL A 43 16.43 3.16 1.73
CA VAL A 43 16.71 4.51 2.26
C VAL A 43 16.10 5.56 1.35
N SER A 44 15.37 6.51 1.91
CA SER A 44 14.83 7.68 1.21
C SER A 44 15.05 8.95 2.03
N ASP A 45 15.52 10.03 1.41
CA ASP A 45 15.65 11.33 2.05
C ASP A 45 14.39 12.19 1.81
N VAL A 46 13.81 12.69 2.90
CA VAL A 46 12.58 13.48 2.87
C VAL A 46 12.59 14.50 4.00
N SER A 47 11.76 15.55 3.91
CA SER A 47 11.53 16.39 5.07
C SER A 47 10.64 15.67 6.09
N ALA A 48 10.96 15.81 7.37
CA ALA A 48 10.23 15.16 8.46
C ALA A 48 8.74 15.53 8.45
N ARG A 49 8.40 16.79 8.18
CA ARG A 49 7.02 17.27 8.05
C ARG A 49 6.27 16.58 6.92
N SER A 50 6.86 16.44 5.74
CA SER A 50 6.20 15.81 4.59
C SER A 50 5.92 14.34 4.88
N PHE A 51 6.88 13.65 5.48
CA PHE A 51 6.71 12.25 5.87
C PHE A 51 5.65 12.08 6.96
N ALA A 52 5.67 12.89 8.02
CA ALA A 52 4.64 12.88 9.07
C ALA A 52 3.23 13.10 8.51
N ALA A 53 3.07 14.02 7.56
CA ALA A 53 1.80 14.30 6.91
C ALA A 53 1.33 13.13 6.04
N ALA A 54 2.23 12.49 5.29
CA ALA A 54 1.92 11.29 4.50
C ALA A 54 1.50 10.12 5.40
N THR A 55 2.28 9.81 6.44
CA THR A 55 1.98 8.73 7.39
C THR A 55 0.65 8.95 8.11
N ARG A 56 0.36 10.19 8.53
CA ARG A 56 -0.94 10.50 9.17
C ARG A 56 -2.12 10.27 8.23
N ARG A 57 -2.00 10.59 6.94
CA ARG A 57 -3.07 10.36 5.96
C ARG A 57 -3.31 8.87 5.74
N SER A 58 -2.23 8.11 5.60
CA SER A 58 -2.29 6.67 5.29
C SER A 58 -2.80 5.82 6.46
N TYR A 59 -2.50 6.18 7.71
CA TYR A 59 -2.72 5.32 8.87
C TYR A 59 -3.73 5.88 9.89
N SER A 60 -4.62 6.78 9.46
CA SER A 60 -5.51 7.58 10.32
C SER A 60 -6.45 6.81 11.27
N LYS A 61 -6.52 5.46 11.25
CA LYS A 61 -7.47 4.69 12.07
C LYS A 61 -6.96 3.45 12.81
N GLN A 62 -5.76 2.93 12.57
CA GLN A 62 -5.51 1.51 12.91
C GLN A 62 -4.31 1.19 13.81
N GLU A 63 -3.40 2.12 14.12
CA GLU A 63 -2.22 1.74 14.94
C GLU A 63 -1.83 2.76 16.02
N PRO A 64 -2.04 2.45 17.31
CA PRO A 64 -1.69 3.37 18.41
C PRO A 64 -0.18 3.66 18.50
N ASN A 65 0.66 2.75 18.01
CA ASN A 65 2.13 2.90 18.01
C ASN A 65 2.62 3.98 17.03
N LEU A 66 1.79 4.41 16.08
CA LEU A 66 2.17 5.44 15.11
C LEU A 66 2.05 6.86 15.66
N VAL A 67 1.27 7.10 16.71
CA VAL A 67 1.10 8.46 17.27
C VAL A 67 2.40 9.00 17.86
N PRO A 68 3.12 8.28 18.75
CA PRO A 68 4.43 8.72 19.23
C PRO A 68 5.43 8.94 18.09
N PHE A 69 5.46 8.04 17.10
CA PHE A 69 6.32 8.12 15.93
C PHE A 69 6.07 9.40 15.10
N ILE A 70 4.81 9.70 14.80
CA ILE A 70 4.42 10.91 14.04
C ILE A 70 4.73 12.17 14.84
N ASN A 71 4.51 12.17 16.16
CA ASN A 71 4.79 13.33 17.00
C ASN A 71 6.28 13.70 16.99
N SER A 72 7.17 12.72 17.07
CA SER A 72 8.62 12.93 16.97
C SER A 72 9.02 13.58 15.64
N LEU A 73 8.40 13.14 14.53
CA LEU A 73 8.65 13.75 13.21
C LEU A 73 8.13 15.18 13.10
N GLN A 74 6.97 15.49 13.71
CA GLN A 74 6.42 16.83 13.69
C GLN A 74 7.29 17.83 14.45
N ALA A 75 7.93 17.40 15.55
CA ALA A 75 8.84 18.23 16.33
C ALA A 75 10.07 18.69 15.52
N LEU A 76 10.49 17.91 14.52
CA LEU A 76 11.61 18.25 13.63
C LEU A 76 11.24 19.26 12.53
N GLY A 77 9.97 19.48 12.25
CA GLY A 77 9.53 20.41 11.21
C GLY A 77 10.08 20.04 9.83
N ASP A 78 10.76 20.96 9.17
CA ASP A 78 11.27 20.76 7.79
C ASP A 78 12.69 20.17 7.74
N GLU A 79 13.22 19.68 8.87
CA GLU A 79 14.52 19.02 8.92
C GLU A 79 14.57 17.81 7.96
N LEU A 80 15.68 17.66 7.26
CA LEU A 80 15.92 16.54 6.35
C LEU A 80 16.25 15.29 7.16
N VAL A 81 15.50 14.22 6.91
CA VAL A 81 15.69 12.92 7.56
C VAL A 81 15.86 11.83 6.53
N LEU A 82 16.55 10.77 6.91
CA LEU A 82 16.55 9.50 6.20
C LEU A 82 15.48 8.60 6.77
N ILE A 83 14.61 8.11 5.91
CA ILE A 83 13.67 7.04 6.20
C ILE A 83 14.35 5.73 5.80
N CYS A 84 14.62 4.90 6.80
CA CYS A 84 15.28 3.62 6.63
C CYS A 84 14.26 2.51 6.90
N GLN A 85 13.99 1.68 5.89
CA GLN A 85 12.97 0.64 5.93
C GLN A 85 13.60 -0.74 5.84
N VAL A 86 13.20 -1.63 6.76
CA VAL A 86 13.65 -3.01 6.84
C VAL A 86 12.44 -3.92 6.90
N GLU A 87 12.38 -4.89 6.00
CA GLU A 87 11.30 -5.86 5.92
C GLU A 87 11.69 -7.17 6.60
N HIS A 88 10.75 -7.77 7.32
CA HIS A 88 10.89 -9.11 7.91
C HIS A 88 9.56 -9.86 7.85
N GLY A 89 9.38 -10.68 6.83
CA GLY A 89 8.10 -11.34 6.57
C GLY A 89 7.00 -10.29 6.31
N ASP A 90 5.91 -10.37 7.07
CA ASP A 90 4.82 -9.40 6.98
C ASP A 90 5.07 -8.11 7.78
N GLU A 91 6.21 -7.98 8.46
CA GLU A 91 6.50 -6.81 9.28
C GLU A 91 7.43 -5.83 8.59
N LEU A 92 7.20 -4.54 8.83
CA LEU A 92 8.04 -3.46 8.34
C LEU A 92 8.51 -2.61 9.52
N VAL A 93 9.82 -2.55 9.71
CA VAL A 93 10.45 -1.54 10.56
C VAL A 93 10.71 -0.30 9.71
N THR A 94 10.25 0.84 10.20
CA THR A 94 10.64 2.16 9.67
C THR A 94 11.40 2.91 10.76
N ALA A 95 12.69 3.12 10.54
CA ALA A 95 13.56 3.95 11.37
C ALA A 95 13.80 5.30 10.70
N VAL A 96 13.73 6.36 11.49
CA VAL A 96 13.97 7.74 11.05
C VAL A 96 15.28 8.20 11.65
N VAL A 97 16.20 8.59 10.79
CA VAL A 97 17.55 9.00 11.16
C VAL A 97 17.76 10.43 10.67
N ARG A 98 18.36 11.31 11.48
CA ARG A 98 18.71 12.67 11.02
C ARG A 98 19.72 12.58 9.89
N ALA A 99 19.52 13.36 8.82
CA ALA A 99 20.48 13.37 7.71
C ALA A 99 21.82 14.02 8.10
N THR A 100 21.82 14.89 9.11
CA THR A 100 22.97 15.71 9.54
C THR A 100 23.99 14.93 10.36
N ASP A 101 23.56 14.22 11.40
CA ASP A 101 24.44 13.57 12.38
C ASP A 101 24.24 12.06 12.50
N ARG A 102 23.30 11.49 11.71
CA ARG A 102 22.94 10.07 11.73
C ARG A 102 22.39 9.56 13.06
N SER A 103 21.91 10.47 13.92
CA SER A 103 21.22 10.08 15.14
C SER A 103 19.83 9.52 14.83
N LEU A 104 19.44 8.48 15.57
CA LEU A 104 18.08 7.95 15.53
C LEU A 104 17.11 8.97 16.15
N VAL A 105 16.02 9.24 15.44
CA VAL A 105 14.95 10.16 15.88
C VAL A 105 13.78 9.38 16.45
N ALA A 106 13.33 8.37 15.71
CA ALA A 106 12.16 7.57 16.02
C ALA A 106 12.22 6.28 15.19
N ALA A 107 11.60 5.22 15.69
CA ALA A 107 11.33 4.05 14.87
C ALA A 107 9.96 3.47 15.23
N THR A 108 9.36 2.78 14.27
CA THR A 108 8.13 2.03 14.46
C THR A 108 8.22 0.71 13.71
N ALA A 109 7.56 -0.32 14.24
CA ALA A 109 7.30 -1.56 13.53
C ALA A 109 5.81 -1.62 13.23
N ILE A 110 5.46 -1.93 12.00
CA ILE A 110 4.08 -2.20 11.59
C ILE A 110 3.99 -3.66 11.17
N ASP A 111 2.99 -4.37 11.67
CA ASP A 111 2.62 -5.68 11.16
C ASP A 111 1.69 -5.47 9.98
N ARG A 112 2.20 -5.66 8.76
CA ARG A 112 1.40 -5.45 7.55
C ARG A 112 0.28 -6.48 7.45
N SER A 113 0.32 -7.61 8.17
CA SER A 113 -0.72 -8.65 8.21
C SER A 113 -1.93 -8.27 9.09
N VAL A 114 -1.71 -7.46 10.14
CA VAL A 114 -2.77 -7.01 11.03
C VAL A 114 -3.69 -6.07 10.26
N GLY A 115 -4.99 -6.37 10.26
CA GLY A 115 -5.98 -5.65 9.46
C GLY A 115 -6.06 -6.08 8.00
N ILE A 116 -5.23 -7.04 7.52
CA ILE A 116 -5.45 -7.63 6.19
C ILE A 116 -6.66 -8.57 6.23
N VAL A 117 -7.81 -8.02 5.85
CA VAL A 117 -8.99 -8.82 5.53
C VAL A 117 -8.72 -9.53 4.21
N HIS A 118 -8.90 -10.85 4.19
CA HIS A 118 -8.86 -11.63 2.97
C HIS A 118 -10.25 -12.19 2.66
N ILE A 119 -10.52 -12.36 1.38
CA ILE A 119 -11.68 -13.08 0.85
C ILE A 119 -11.15 -14.19 -0.04
N THR A 120 -11.73 -15.39 0.03
CA THR A 120 -11.39 -16.43 -0.95
C THR A 120 -12.02 -16.07 -2.29
N VAL A 121 -11.43 -16.50 -3.39
CA VAL A 121 -12.04 -16.35 -4.73
C VAL A 121 -13.44 -16.96 -4.76
N GLN A 122 -13.66 -18.09 -4.10
CA GLN A 122 -14.98 -18.70 -3.97
C GLN A 122 -16.01 -17.77 -3.32
N GLU A 123 -15.66 -17.17 -2.18
CA GLU A 123 -16.52 -16.23 -1.45
C GLU A 123 -16.73 -14.94 -2.26
N LEU A 124 -15.69 -14.43 -2.92
CA LEU A 124 -15.80 -13.28 -3.82
C LEU A 124 -16.79 -13.57 -4.95
N CYS A 125 -16.68 -14.73 -5.61
CA CYS A 125 -17.60 -15.14 -6.65
C CYS A 125 -19.04 -15.28 -6.13
N ALA A 126 -19.23 -15.78 -4.91
CA ALA A 126 -20.55 -15.89 -4.29
C ALA A 126 -21.18 -14.50 -4.09
N ARG A 127 -20.42 -13.53 -3.58
CA ARG A 127 -20.88 -12.15 -3.37
C ARG A 127 -21.16 -11.42 -4.68
N LEU A 128 -20.31 -11.58 -5.68
CA LEU A 128 -20.52 -11.01 -7.01
C LEU A 128 -21.81 -11.55 -7.65
N ARG A 129 -22.08 -12.85 -7.54
CA ARG A 129 -23.33 -13.46 -8.05
C ARG A 129 -24.58 -12.98 -7.31
N ALA A 130 -24.45 -12.64 -6.03
CA ALA A 130 -25.57 -12.16 -5.21
C ALA A 130 -25.84 -10.65 -5.37
N SER A 131 -24.92 -9.90 -5.96
CA SER A 131 -25.01 -8.45 -6.09
C SER A 131 -25.63 -8.02 -7.42
N ASN A 132 -26.31 -6.87 -7.39
CA ASN A 132 -26.79 -6.15 -8.58
C ASN A 132 -26.00 -4.84 -8.82
N ALA A 133 -24.84 -4.71 -8.20
CA ALA A 133 -23.97 -3.54 -8.35
C ALA A 133 -23.44 -3.42 -9.79
N PRO A 134 -23.08 -2.21 -10.25
CA PRO A 134 -22.55 -2.02 -11.60
C PRO A 134 -21.25 -2.81 -11.81
N GLY A 135 -21.15 -3.50 -12.95
CA GLY A 135 -19.94 -4.18 -13.41
C GLY A 135 -19.57 -5.48 -12.67
N VAL A 136 -20.48 -6.03 -11.86
CA VAL A 136 -20.27 -7.29 -11.12
C VAL A 136 -19.99 -8.46 -12.05
N GLU A 137 -20.62 -8.49 -13.23
CA GLU A 137 -20.40 -9.50 -14.25
C GLU A 137 -18.96 -9.50 -14.78
N LEU A 138 -18.34 -8.32 -14.88
CA LEU A 138 -16.97 -8.16 -15.38
C LEU A 138 -15.94 -8.70 -14.38
N ALA A 139 -16.09 -8.38 -13.09
CA ALA A 139 -15.21 -8.93 -12.07
C ALA A 139 -15.47 -10.43 -11.84
N LEU A 140 -16.72 -10.89 -11.97
CA LEU A 140 -17.07 -12.31 -11.85
C LEU A 140 -16.44 -13.13 -12.98
N GLU A 141 -16.44 -12.60 -14.20
CA GLU A 141 -15.76 -13.21 -15.36
C GLU A 141 -14.28 -13.50 -15.04
N VAL A 142 -13.56 -12.52 -14.49
CA VAL A 142 -12.14 -12.67 -14.12
C VAL A 142 -11.98 -13.59 -12.91
N ALA A 143 -12.73 -13.37 -11.83
CA ALA A 143 -12.61 -14.15 -10.60
C ALA A 143 -12.89 -15.65 -10.83
N SER A 144 -13.80 -16.00 -11.74
CA SER A 144 -14.16 -17.38 -12.05
C SER A 144 -13.03 -18.20 -12.72
N GLN A 145 -11.98 -17.53 -13.19
CA GLN A 145 -10.80 -18.14 -13.80
C GLN A 145 -9.68 -18.40 -12.79
N CYS A 146 -9.76 -17.84 -11.58
CA CYS A 146 -8.80 -18.07 -10.50
C CYS A 146 -9.12 -19.36 -9.73
N LEU A 147 -8.17 -19.86 -8.92
CA LEU A 147 -8.44 -21.03 -8.08
C LEU A 147 -9.38 -20.63 -6.93
N ALA A 148 -10.37 -21.47 -6.63
CA ALA A 148 -11.43 -21.15 -5.67
C ALA A 148 -10.91 -20.80 -4.26
N ASP A 149 -9.84 -21.47 -3.84
CA ASP A 149 -9.24 -21.31 -2.51
C ASP A 149 -8.20 -20.18 -2.45
N ASP A 150 -7.89 -19.52 -3.59
CA ASP A 150 -6.96 -18.40 -3.61
C ASP A 150 -7.47 -17.28 -2.71
N ARG A 151 -6.57 -16.74 -1.90
CA ARG A 151 -6.86 -15.67 -0.96
C ARG A 151 -6.55 -14.33 -1.61
N VAL A 152 -7.57 -13.50 -1.73
CA VAL A 152 -7.47 -12.17 -2.30
C VAL A 152 -7.49 -11.16 -1.15
N ARG A 153 -6.54 -10.24 -1.17
CA ARG A 153 -6.47 -9.16 -0.19
C ARG A 153 -7.60 -8.15 -0.42
N ILE A 154 -8.26 -7.75 0.66
CA ILE A 154 -9.12 -6.57 0.74
C ILE A 154 -8.30 -5.45 1.38
N PHE A 155 -8.23 -4.30 0.70
CA PHE A 155 -7.58 -3.10 1.22
C PHE A 155 -8.59 -1.95 1.34
N GLU A 156 -8.54 -1.21 2.44
CA GLU A 156 -9.41 -0.05 2.66
C GLU A 156 -8.77 1.21 2.07
N GLN A 157 -9.50 1.94 1.24
CA GLN A 157 -9.04 3.20 0.66
C GLN A 157 -10.17 4.23 0.61
N GLY A 158 -9.83 5.52 0.65
CA GLY A 158 -10.84 6.59 0.58
C GLY A 158 -11.59 6.57 -0.75
N ALA A 159 -12.92 6.46 -0.71
CA ALA A 159 -13.74 6.25 -1.90
C ALA A 159 -13.56 7.34 -2.96
N LEU A 160 -13.64 8.62 -2.57
CA LEU A 160 -13.49 9.74 -3.50
C LEU A 160 -12.08 9.82 -4.12
N SER A 161 -11.04 9.55 -3.32
CA SER A 161 -9.66 9.54 -3.80
C SER A 161 -9.42 8.41 -4.81
N THR A 162 -10.03 7.25 -4.56
CA THR A 162 -9.96 6.07 -5.42
C THR A 162 -10.72 6.33 -6.71
N ALA A 163 -11.97 6.82 -6.65
CA ALA A 163 -12.76 7.18 -7.83
C ALA A 163 -11.99 8.09 -8.80
N ARG A 164 -11.35 9.16 -8.28
CA ARG A 164 -10.53 10.08 -9.08
C ARG A 164 -9.32 9.37 -9.70
N THR A 165 -8.59 8.60 -8.90
CA THR A 165 -7.38 7.89 -9.35
C THR A 165 -7.70 6.88 -10.44
N VAL A 166 -8.76 6.10 -10.26
CA VAL A 166 -9.19 5.05 -11.18
C VAL A 166 -9.67 5.69 -12.49
N LEU A 167 -10.46 6.77 -12.45
CA LEU A 167 -10.84 7.54 -13.64
C LEU A 167 -9.60 8.04 -14.40
N THR A 168 -8.65 8.70 -13.73
CA THR A 168 -7.45 9.19 -14.42
C THR A 168 -6.63 8.05 -15.02
N LYS A 169 -6.31 7.02 -14.21
CA LYS A 169 -5.43 5.92 -14.62
C LYS A 169 -6.03 5.11 -15.77
N TYR A 170 -7.31 4.76 -15.68
CA TYR A 170 -7.91 3.82 -16.62
C TYR A 170 -8.55 4.50 -17.83
N THR A 171 -8.86 5.80 -17.79
CA THR A 171 -9.09 6.56 -19.02
C THR A 171 -7.83 6.61 -19.86
N MET A 172 -6.66 6.91 -19.26
CA MET A 172 -5.39 6.86 -19.98
C MET A 172 -5.03 5.45 -20.48
N ALA A 173 -5.40 4.40 -19.74
CA ALA A 173 -5.22 3.02 -20.21
C ALA A 173 -6.11 2.72 -21.42
N ALA A 174 -7.39 3.12 -21.38
CA ALA A 174 -8.30 2.96 -22.51
C ALA A 174 -7.78 3.70 -23.76
N GLU A 175 -7.26 4.92 -23.61
CA GLU A 175 -6.62 5.68 -24.70
C GLU A 175 -5.39 4.97 -25.28
N LYS A 176 -4.69 4.17 -24.47
CA LYS A 176 -3.53 3.34 -24.89
C LYS A 176 -3.93 1.98 -25.45
N GLY A 177 -5.22 1.70 -25.61
CA GLY A 177 -5.72 0.46 -26.23
C GLY A 177 -5.98 -0.70 -25.27
N PHE A 178 -5.96 -0.46 -23.95
CA PHE A 178 -6.42 -1.46 -22.98
C PHE A 178 -7.96 -1.57 -23.00
N ASP A 179 -8.49 -2.79 -22.84
CA ASP A 179 -9.94 -3.01 -22.74
C ASP A 179 -10.42 -2.72 -21.33
N VAL A 180 -10.79 -1.46 -21.05
CA VAL A 180 -11.32 -1.06 -19.74
C VAL A 180 -12.84 -1.05 -19.78
N ARG A 181 -13.48 -1.93 -19.02
CA ARG A 181 -14.94 -2.10 -18.95
C ARG A 181 -15.47 -1.73 -17.56
N GLY A 182 -16.59 -1.02 -17.50
CA GLY A 182 -17.28 -0.67 -16.23
C GLY A 182 -16.72 0.54 -15.47
N LEU A 183 -15.75 1.26 -16.02
CA LEU A 183 -15.05 2.37 -15.35
C LEU A 183 -16.01 3.46 -14.81
N ASP A 184 -16.92 3.97 -15.65
CA ASP A 184 -17.82 5.05 -15.26
C ASP A 184 -18.81 4.63 -14.17
N GLY A 185 -19.33 3.39 -14.25
CA GLY A 185 -20.21 2.81 -13.24
C GLY A 185 -19.49 2.62 -11.90
N PHE A 186 -18.22 2.16 -11.96
CA PHE A 186 -17.38 2.00 -10.80
C PHE A 186 -17.08 3.32 -10.10
N ALA A 187 -16.60 4.32 -10.84
CA ALA A 187 -16.30 5.63 -10.27
C ALA A 187 -17.58 6.34 -9.77
N GLY A 188 -18.67 6.26 -10.53
CA GLY A 188 -19.96 6.84 -10.18
C GLY A 188 -20.55 6.26 -8.88
N ALA A 189 -20.34 4.98 -8.60
CA ALA A 189 -20.78 4.35 -7.36
C ALA A 189 -19.92 4.73 -6.14
N LEU A 190 -18.65 5.07 -6.34
CA LEU A 190 -17.74 5.48 -5.26
C LEU A 190 -17.89 6.95 -4.86
N VAL A 191 -18.25 7.84 -5.79
CA VAL A 191 -18.37 9.28 -5.51
C VAL A 191 -19.34 9.59 -4.35
N PRO A 192 -20.54 8.97 -4.25
CA PRO A 192 -21.46 9.20 -3.15
C PRO A 192 -20.94 8.81 -1.76
N LEU A 193 -19.96 7.90 -1.69
CA LEU A 193 -19.37 7.46 -0.42
C LEU A 193 -18.42 8.52 0.19
N GLY A 194 -18.01 9.54 -0.57
CA GLY A 194 -17.21 10.65 -0.05
C GLY A 194 -15.89 10.20 0.58
N ASP A 195 -15.72 10.52 1.87
CA ASP A 195 -14.51 10.21 2.66
C ASP A 195 -14.58 8.85 3.38
N GLU A 196 -15.61 8.05 3.12
CA GLU A 196 -15.67 6.68 3.61
C GLU A 196 -14.54 5.82 3.02
N GLN A 197 -14.21 4.74 3.72
CA GLN A 197 -13.13 3.81 3.37
C GLN A 197 -13.72 2.44 3.02
N PRO A 198 -14.31 2.28 1.83
CA PRO A 198 -14.70 0.97 1.32
C PRO A 198 -13.50 0.05 1.18
N GLY A 199 -13.73 -1.25 1.32
CA GLY A 199 -12.75 -2.25 0.96
C GLY A 199 -12.69 -2.46 -0.55
N PHE A 200 -11.52 -2.76 -1.06
CA PHE A 200 -11.28 -3.07 -2.46
C PHE A 200 -10.51 -4.38 -2.57
N CYS A 201 -10.87 -5.22 -3.54
CA CYS A 201 -10.07 -6.37 -3.92
C CYS A 201 -9.75 -6.35 -5.42
N ILE A 202 -8.58 -6.88 -5.77
CA ILE A 202 -8.13 -7.02 -7.15
C ILE A 202 -7.84 -8.50 -7.39
N VAL A 203 -8.48 -9.08 -8.39
CA VAL A 203 -8.19 -10.42 -8.90
C VAL A 203 -7.56 -10.31 -10.27
N GLN A 204 -6.62 -11.20 -10.57
CA GLN A 204 -6.00 -11.28 -11.88
C GLN A 204 -6.07 -12.72 -12.38
N ALA A 205 -6.54 -12.89 -13.60
CA ALA A 205 -6.51 -14.15 -14.34
C ALA A 205 -5.89 -13.88 -15.72
N ASP A 206 -4.76 -14.53 -16.01
CA ASP A 206 -3.97 -14.32 -17.22
C ASP A 206 -3.71 -12.82 -17.51
N THR A 207 -4.30 -12.32 -18.60
CA THR A 207 -4.16 -10.94 -19.11
C THR A 207 -5.33 -10.03 -18.70
N SER A 208 -6.16 -10.49 -17.75
CA SER A 208 -7.36 -9.79 -17.29
C SER A 208 -7.32 -9.52 -15.79
N VAL A 209 -7.81 -8.35 -15.39
CA VAL A 209 -7.89 -7.91 -14.00
C VAL A 209 -9.32 -7.50 -13.67
N GLY A 210 -9.84 -8.01 -12.57
CA GLY A 210 -11.12 -7.62 -11.98
C GLY A 210 -10.88 -6.80 -10.72
N ILE A 211 -11.52 -5.64 -10.61
CA ILE A 211 -11.48 -4.80 -9.41
C ILE A 211 -12.89 -4.77 -8.82
N THR A 212 -13.03 -5.05 -7.53
CA THR A 212 -14.31 -4.99 -6.80
C THR A 212 -14.18 -4.06 -5.61
N ALA A 213 -15.17 -3.20 -5.42
CA ALA A 213 -15.33 -2.35 -4.26
C ALA A 213 -16.49 -2.88 -3.39
N PHE A 214 -16.30 -2.87 -2.07
CA PHE A 214 -17.29 -3.28 -1.09
C PHE A 214 -17.80 -2.07 -0.30
N THR A 215 -18.89 -2.23 0.45
CA THR A 215 -19.32 -1.26 1.45
C THR A 215 -18.29 -1.16 2.58
N PRO A 216 -18.26 -0.06 3.35
CA PRO A 216 -17.49 -0.02 4.59
C PRO A 216 -17.88 -1.20 5.50
N GLY A 217 -16.89 -1.92 6.03
CA GLY A 217 -17.12 -3.17 6.77
C GLY A 217 -17.23 -4.43 5.89
N ASN A 218 -17.05 -4.29 4.57
CA ASN A 218 -16.88 -5.38 3.61
C ASN A 218 -18.08 -6.34 3.53
N ALA A 219 -19.31 -5.83 3.68
CA ALA A 219 -20.51 -6.67 3.65
C ALA A 219 -21.00 -6.92 2.21
N ASP A 220 -21.20 -5.83 1.46
CA ASP A 220 -21.87 -5.86 0.15
C ASP A 220 -20.97 -5.31 -0.95
N VAL A 221 -21.14 -5.75 -2.19
CA VAL A 221 -20.42 -5.19 -3.34
C VAL A 221 -21.09 -3.88 -3.75
N VAL A 222 -20.29 -2.80 -3.83
CA VAL A 222 -20.71 -1.46 -4.26
C VAL A 222 -20.60 -1.30 -5.77
N ALA A 223 -19.50 -1.78 -6.34
CA ALA A 223 -19.25 -1.75 -7.78
C ALA A 223 -18.08 -2.67 -8.15
N ALA A 224 -17.98 -3.00 -9.42
CA ALA A 224 -16.87 -3.71 -9.99
C ALA A 224 -16.52 -3.19 -11.39
N MET A 225 -15.31 -3.48 -11.84
CA MET A 225 -14.84 -3.20 -13.19
C MET A 225 -13.86 -4.27 -13.66
N GLY A 226 -13.69 -4.38 -14.97
CA GLY A 226 -12.76 -5.32 -15.61
C GLY A 226 -11.77 -4.61 -16.52
N ILE A 227 -10.54 -5.10 -16.58
CA ILE A 227 -9.49 -4.61 -17.47
C ILE A 227 -8.92 -5.82 -18.21
N GLY A 228 -9.02 -5.83 -19.54
CA GLY A 228 -8.43 -6.84 -20.42
C GLY A 228 -7.26 -6.29 -21.22
N GLY A 229 -6.53 -7.19 -21.89
CA GLY A 229 -5.44 -6.81 -22.79
C GLY A 229 -4.12 -6.49 -22.07
N LEU A 230 -3.94 -6.95 -20.83
CA LEU A 230 -2.64 -6.93 -20.16
C LEU A 230 -1.74 -8.00 -20.79
N SER A 231 -1.27 -7.78 -22.00
CA SER A 231 -0.15 -8.56 -22.54
C SER A 231 1.02 -8.42 -21.56
N LEU A 232 1.73 -9.53 -21.29
CA LEU A 232 3.07 -9.54 -20.69
C LEU A 232 3.97 -8.60 -21.52
N HIS A 233 3.97 -7.31 -21.22
CA HIS A 233 5.06 -6.44 -21.59
C HIS A 233 6.21 -6.85 -20.67
N SER A 234 6.94 -7.88 -21.10
CA SER A 234 8.36 -7.92 -20.81
C SER A 234 8.90 -6.52 -21.11
N GLU A 235 9.43 -5.86 -20.10
CA GLU A 235 10.21 -4.64 -20.27
C GLU A 235 11.34 -4.96 -21.25
N THR A 236 11.12 -4.74 -22.55
CA THR A 236 12.21 -4.45 -23.46
C THR A 236 12.50 -2.99 -23.27
N THR A 237 13.48 -2.74 -22.40
CA THR A 237 14.27 -1.52 -22.37
C THR A 237 14.76 -1.26 -23.80
N GLU A 238 14.09 -0.38 -24.53
CA GLU A 238 14.69 0.21 -25.72
C GLU A 238 15.71 1.25 -25.26
N GLU A 239 16.96 0.78 -25.20
CA GLU A 239 18.12 1.59 -25.55
C GLU A 239 17.85 2.30 -26.88
N THR A 240 17.77 3.63 -26.83
CA THR A 240 18.11 4.54 -27.93
C THR A 240 18.35 5.90 -27.28
N GLY A 241 19.44 6.65 -27.47
CA GLY A 241 20.63 6.57 -28.31
C GLY A 241 21.31 7.94 -28.17
#